data_AF-A0A480AH98-F1
#
_entry.id   AF-A0A480AH98-F1
#
_cell.length_a   1.000
_cell.length_b   1.000
_cell.length_c   1.000
_cell.angle_alpha   90.00
_cell.angle_beta   90.00
_cell.angle_gamma   90.00
#
_symmetry.space_group_name_H-M   'P 1'
#
loop_
_entity.id
_entity.type
_entity.pdbx_description
1 polymer ?
#
loop_
_entity_poly.entity_id
_entity_poly.type
_entity_poly.pdbx_seq_one_letter_code
_entity_poly.pdbx_strand_id
1 'polypeptide(L)'
;MNTIQPLDLMTPADYVAKRSQIFPGVESLRWFERQHRAELIECGAVLMPNGRKLVDPAAFDRAVVEIGKRMATARQNRGAA
;
A
#
# COMPACT_ATOMS: atom_id res chain seq x y z
N MET A 1 7.97 -17.71 20.68
CA MET A 1 8.66 -16.44 21.04
C MET A 1 7.97 -15.32 20.28
N ASN A 2 7.18 -14.50 20.96
CA ASN A 2 6.45 -13.40 20.32
C ASN A 2 7.38 -12.18 20.28
N THR A 3 8.20 -12.07 19.23
CA THR A 3 9.05 -10.89 19.00
C THR A 3 8.15 -9.71 18.72
N ILE A 4 8.02 -8.80 19.70
CA ILE A 4 7.46 -7.48 19.50
C ILE A 4 8.46 -6.74 18.60
N GLN A 5 8.27 -6.84 17.28
CA GLN A 5 9.03 -6.04 16.33
C GLN A 5 8.67 -4.57 16.58
N PRO A 6 9.65 -3.64 16.61
CA PRO A 6 9.34 -2.23 16.65
C PRO A 6 8.42 -1.90 15.47
N LEU A 7 7.31 -1.24 15.77
CA LEU A 7 6.35 -0.76 14.79
C LEU A 7 7.06 0.32 13.95
N ASP A 8 7.70 -0.06 12.83
CA ASP A 8 8.34 0.84 11.85
C ASP A 8 7.27 1.54 11.00
N LEU A 9 6.30 2.13 11.68
CA LEU A 9 5.17 2.81 11.08
C LEU A 9 5.60 4.19 10.64
N MET A 10 5.29 4.52 9.39
CA MET A 10 5.60 5.81 8.81
C MET A 10 4.35 6.51 8.29
N THR A 11 4.49 7.81 8.03
CA THR A 11 3.41 8.56 7.38
C THR A 11 3.33 8.20 5.90
N PRO A 12 2.16 8.32 5.25
CA PRO A 12 2.04 8.12 3.81
C PRO A 12 3.00 8.99 2.99
N ALA A 13 3.29 10.20 3.46
CA ALA A 13 4.21 11.12 2.79
C ALA A 13 5.67 10.60 2.83
N ASP A 14 6.11 10.08 3.98
CA ASP A 14 7.45 9.49 4.14
C ASP A 14 7.60 8.22 3.28
N TYR A 15 6.56 7.39 3.22
CA TYR A 15 6.53 6.23 2.35
C TYR A 15 6.71 6.62 0.88
N VAL A 16 5.96 7.63 0.39
CA VAL A 16 6.11 8.13 -0.99
C VAL A 16 7.49 8.68 -1.24
N ALA A 17 8.05 9.49 -0.33
CA ALA A 17 9.39 10.06 -0.50
C ALA A 17 10.46 8.97 -0.71
N LYS A 18 10.30 7.81 -0.05
CA LYS A 18 11.19 6.65 -0.21
C LYS A 18 10.87 5.79 -1.44
N ARG A 19 9.62 5.82 -1.94
CA ARG A 19 9.12 4.99 -3.06
C ARG A 19 8.63 5.86 -4.24
N SER A 20 9.28 6.99 -4.49
CA SER A 20 8.90 7.94 -5.54
C SER A 20 8.85 7.33 -6.96
N GLN A 21 9.57 6.23 -7.18
CA GLN A 21 9.55 5.46 -8.42
C GLN A 21 8.23 4.68 -8.64
N ILE A 22 7.52 4.34 -7.57
CA ILE A 22 6.25 3.58 -7.61
C ILE A 22 5.08 4.56 -7.61
N PHE A 23 5.12 5.52 -6.70
CA PHE A 23 4.12 6.57 -6.59
C PHE A 23 4.82 7.92 -6.81
N PRO A 24 4.59 8.61 -7.93
CA PRO A 24 5.27 9.86 -8.24
C PRO A 24 4.91 11.01 -7.27
N GLY A 25 3.87 10.84 -6.46
CA GLY A 25 3.47 11.81 -5.44
C GLY A 25 2.41 11.27 -4.50
N VAL A 26 2.15 12.03 -3.42
CA VAL A 26 1.18 11.67 -2.38
C VAL A 26 -0.24 11.56 -2.93
N GLU A 27 -0.58 12.31 -3.98
CA GLU A 27 -1.89 12.22 -4.63
C GLU A 27 -2.09 10.88 -5.36
N SER A 28 -1.04 10.38 -6.03
CA SER A 28 -1.07 9.06 -6.68
C SER A 28 -1.25 7.95 -5.64
N LEU A 29 -0.52 8.04 -4.52
CA LEU A 29 -0.73 7.14 -3.38
C LEU A 29 -2.17 7.25 -2.85
N ARG A 30 -2.69 8.45 -2.61
CA ARG A 30 -4.08 8.62 -2.12
C ARG A 30 -5.11 8.03 -3.07
N TRP A 31 -4.93 8.20 -4.38
CA TRP A 31 -5.81 7.59 -5.37
C TRP A 31 -5.78 6.06 -5.24
N PHE A 32 -4.59 5.46 -5.20
CA PHE A 32 -4.40 4.03 -5.04
C PHE A 32 -5.03 3.50 -3.74
N GLU A 33 -4.77 4.18 -2.63
CA GLU A 33 -5.33 3.84 -1.33
C GLU A 33 -6.85 3.95 -1.29
N ARG A 34 -7.46 4.89 -2.04
CA ARG A 34 -8.92 4.98 -2.15
C ARG A 34 -9.52 3.79 -2.90
N GLN A 35 -8.85 3.32 -3.96
CA GLN A 35 -9.33 2.18 -4.75
C GLN A 35 -9.18 0.85 -4.02
N HIS A 36 -8.14 0.70 -3.20
CA HIS A 36 -7.77 -0.59 -2.57
C HIS A 36 -7.80 -0.55 -1.04
N ARG A 37 -8.59 0.38 -0.45
CA ARG A 37 -8.57 0.65 1.00
C ARG A 37 -8.83 -0.59 1.85
N ALA A 38 -9.83 -1.39 1.49
CA ALA A 38 -10.22 -2.57 2.26
C ALA A 38 -9.06 -3.57 2.34
N GLU A 39 -8.49 -3.93 1.19
CA GLU A 39 -7.37 -4.88 1.10
C GLU A 39 -6.12 -4.38 1.82
N LEU A 40 -5.81 -3.09 1.73
CA LEU A 40 -4.69 -2.47 2.45
C LEU A 40 -4.87 -2.55 3.98
N ILE A 41 -6.10 -2.46 4.48
CA ILE A 41 -6.39 -2.61 5.92
C ILE A 41 -6.29 -4.08 6.33
N GLU A 42 -6.88 -5.00 5.54
CA GLU A 42 -6.86 -6.43 5.82
C GLU A 42 -5.45 -7.02 5.85
N CYS A 43 -4.56 -6.55 4.99
CA CYS A 43 -3.15 -6.95 5.00
C CYS A 43 -2.29 -6.25 6.06
N GLY A 44 -2.87 -5.35 6.87
CA GLY A 44 -2.14 -4.58 7.89
C GLY A 44 -1.22 -3.49 7.31
N ALA A 45 -1.35 -3.16 6.02
CA ALA A 45 -0.55 -2.15 5.36
C ALA A 45 -0.91 -0.72 5.80
N VAL A 46 -2.20 -0.47 6.09
CA VAL A 46 -2.69 0.82 6.58
C VAL A 46 -3.28 0.66 7.97
N LEU A 47 -2.79 1.46 8.90
CA LEU A 47 -3.15 1.42 10.31
C LEU A 47 -3.64 2.80 10.78
N MET A 48 -4.63 2.81 11.67
CA MET A 48 -5.16 4.04 12.29
C MET A 48 -5.32 3.87 13.81
N PRO A 49 -4.22 3.67 14.57
CA PRO A 49 -4.32 3.40 16.01
C PRO A 49 -4.86 4.58 16.83
N ASN A 50 -4.55 5.82 16.45
CA ASN A 50 -4.94 7.05 17.17
C ASN A 50 -5.59 8.09 16.23
N GLY A 51 -6.38 7.64 15.25
CA GLY A 51 -6.93 8.51 14.20
C GLY A 51 -5.89 9.09 13.22
N ARG A 52 -4.60 8.82 13.45
CA ARG A 52 -3.52 9.13 12.52
C ARG A 52 -3.32 7.97 11.55
N LYS A 53 -3.28 8.30 10.27
CA LYS A 53 -2.99 7.33 9.21
C LYS A 53 -1.51 7.01 9.20
N LEU A 54 -1.18 5.76 9.44
CA LEU A 54 0.17 5.21 9.39
C LEU A 54 0.21 4.07 8.38
N VAL A 55 1.40 3.86 7.83
CA VAL A 55 1.70 2.82 6.87
C VAL A 55 2.77 1.93 7.46
N ASP A 56 2.53 0.62 7.43
CA ASP A 56 3.59 -0.37 7.60
C ASP A 56 4.28 -0.57 6.24
N PRO A 57 5.54 -0.16 6.07
CA PRO A 57 6.18 -0.16 4.75
C PRO A 57 6.27 -1.56 4.14
N ALA A 58 6.55 -2.59 4.94
CA ALA A 58 6.73 -3.94 4.44
C ALA A 58 5.41 -4.57 3.98
N ALA A 59 4.36 -4.43 4.78
CA ALA A 59 3.02 -4.88 4.43
C ALA A 59 2.45 -4.08 3.24
N PHE A 60 2.74 -2.77 3.16
CA PHE A 60 2.30 -1.93 2.06
C PHE A 60 3.01 -2.27 0.75
N ASP A 61 4.34 -2.45 0.76
CA ASP A 61 5.12 -2.90 -0.40
C ASP A 61 4.57 -4.24 -0.93
N ARG A 62 4.27 -5.19 -0.03
CA ARG A 62 3.66 -6.48 -0.40
C ARG A 62 2.28 -6.31 -1.02
N ALA A 63 1.41 -5.50 -0.42
CA ALA A 63 0.07 -5.27 -0.94
C ALA A 63 0.10 -4.60 -2.32
N VAL A 64 0.98 -3.61 -2.54
CA VAL A 64 1.15 -2.95 -3.84
C VAL A 64 1.53 -3.94 -4.93
N VAL A 65 2.46 -4.85 -4.64
CA VAL A 65 2.88 -5.88 -5.59
C VAL A 65 1.71 -6.81 -5.95
N GLU A 66 0.97 -7.30 -4.95
CA GLU A 66 -0.14 -8.23 -5.18
C GLU A 66 -1.30 -7.57 -5.95
N ILE A 67 -1.65 -6.33 -5.60
CA ILE A 67 -2.64 -5.53 -6.33
C ILE A 67 -2.17 -5.29 -7.77
N GLY A 68 -0.91 -4.86 -7.93
CA GLY A 68 -0.30 -4.58 -9.23
C GLY A 68 -0.34 -5.79 -10.17
N LYS A 69 -0.04 -6.99 -9.64
CA LYS A 69 -0.16 -8.26 -10.40
C LYS A 69 -1.59 -8.47 -10.89
N ARG A 70 -2.59 -8.35 -10.00
CA ARG A 70 -4.01 -8.53 -10.37
C ARG A 70 -4.47 -7.52 -11.43
N MET A 71 -4.06 -6.26 -11.29
CA MET A 71 -4.36 -5.21 -12.28
C MET A 71 -3.74 -5.52 -13.64
N ALA A 72 -2.48 -5.98 -13.67
CA ALA A 72 -1.80 -6.38 -14.91
C ALA A 72 -2.52 -7.55 -15.59
N THR A 73 -2.88 -8.59 -14.82
CA THR A 73 -3.66 -9.74 -15.33
C THR A 73 -5.03 -9.31 -15.87
N ALA A 74 -5.76 -8.47 -15.13
CA ALA A 74 -7.06 -7.96 -15.57
C ALA A 74 -6.97 -7.15 -16.87
N ARG A 75 -5.89 -6.39 -17.06
CA ARG A 75 -5.66 -5.61 -18.29
C ARG A 75 -5.32 -6.51 -19.47
N GLN A 76 -4.53 -7.55 -19.26
CA GLN A 76 -4.23 -8.55 -20.29
C GLN A 76 -5.50 -9.24 -20.81
N ASN A 77 -6.39 -9.64 -19.91
CA ASN A 77 -7.63 -10.34 -20.27
C ASN A 77 -8.62 -9.46 -21.07
N ARG A 78 -8.57 -8.12 -20.91
CA ARG A 78 -9.40 -7.20 -21.71
C ARG A 78 -8.89 -6.96 -23.12
N GLY A 79 -7.61 -7.20 -23.40
CA GLY A 79 -7.04 -7.10 -24.74
C GLY A 79 -7.11 -8.40 -25.55
N ALA A 80 -7.51 -9.50 -24.91
CA ALA A 80 -7.63 -10.83 -25.51
C ALA A 80 -9.09 -11.24 -25.81
N ALA A 81 -10.04 -10.30 -25.66
CA ALA A 81 -11.47 -10.48 -25.91
C ALA A 81 -11.93 -9.68 -27.12
#